data_AF-A0A0D6M3B7-F1
#
_entry.id   AF-A0A0D6M3B7-F1
#
_cell.length_a   1.000
_cell.length_b   1.000
_cell.length_c   1.000
_cell.angle_alpha   90.00
_cell.angle_beta   90.00
_cell.angle_gamma   90.00
#
_symmetry.space_group_name_H-M   'P 1'
#
loop_
_entity.id
_entity.type
_entity.pdbx_description
1 polymer ?
#
loop_
_entity_poly.entity_id
_entity_poly.type
_entity_poly.pdbx_seq_one_letter_code
_entity_poly.pdbx_strand_id
1 'polypeptide(L)'
;MSGYRFSQDPNIPPWISLLDNVHILSPEEIKRKHPYPQKFLSNGGVIVKQKIESLDSIGTQYDCVVNCTGLGAGKLVKDENLHPIRGQIIRVRCPAVKHFFIDDSSYVLLNDDCVILGGTADKNCWNTAVNPETAQRILHANQENVPALKSCEVISHHVGLRPGRSDVRLELERRLISGKKLSALMSVQGTVMSSLPTQSCPNKHMLQ
;
A
#
# COMPACT_ATOMS: atom_id res chain seq x y z
N MET A 1 28.68 0.02 -3.02
CA MET A 1 27.33 -0.58 -3.01
C MET A 1 26.93 -0.75 -1.56
N SER A 2 26.01 0.07 -1.05
CA SER A 2 25.62 0.08 0.37
C SER A 2 24.14 -0.31 0.48
N GLY A 3 23.89 -1.61 0.59
CA GLY A 3 22.57 -2.16 0.86
C GLY A 3 22.70 -3.60 1.32
N TYR A 4 21.86 -4.00 2.28
CA TYR A 4 21.82 -5.37 2.78
C TYR A 4 21.28 -6.29 1.70
N ARG A 5 22.05 -7.30 1.29
CA ARG A 5 21.59 -8.36 0.40
C ARG A 5 21.24 -9.56 1.24
N PHE A 6 19.96 -9.95 1.22
CA PHE A 6 19.49 -11.09 1.99
C PHE A 6 20.26 -12.38 1.67
N SER A 7 20.67 -12.59 0.41
CA SER A 7 21.46 -13.75 0.00
C SER A 7 22.85 -13.85 0.63
N GLN A 8 23.26 -12.85 1.43
CA GLN A 8 24.59 -12.78 2.05
C GLN A 8 24.54 -12.86 3.59
N ASP A 9 23.37 -13.06 4.21
CA ASP A 9 23.26 -13.24 5.67
C ASP A 9 23.52 -14.70 6.06
N PRO A 10 24.61 -15.01 6.77
CA PRO A 10 24.97 -16.38 7.14
C PRO A 10 24.05 -16.98 8.21
N ASN A 11 23.16 -16.19 8.83
CA ASN A 11 22.26 -16.66 9.90
C ASN A 11 20.88 -17.11 9.38
N ILE A 12 20.64 -17.04 8.07
CA ILE A 12 19.36 -17.45 7.49
C ILE A 12 19.35 -18.97 7.30
N PRO A 13 18.37 -19.69 7.89
CA PRO A 13 18.27 -21.14 7.74
C PRO A 13 18.20 -21.56 6.26
N PRO A 14 18.94 -22.62 5.84
CA PRO A 14 19.05 -23.02 4.42
C PRO A 14 17.73 -23.37 3.71
N TRP A 15 16.66 -23.62 4.48
CA TRP A 15 15.33 -23.97 3.96
C TRP A 15 14.45 -22.75 3.63
N ILE A 16 14.88 -21.53 4.00
CA ILE A 16 14.23 -20.29 3.57
C ILE A 16 14.72 -19.97 2.15
N SER A 17 13.87 -20.21 1.15
CA SER A 17 14.12 -19.71 -0.22
C SER A 17 14.06 -18.20 -0.23
N LEU A 18 15.24 -17.56 -0.20
CA LEU A 18 15.36 -16.13 -0.40
C LEU A 18 15.10 -15.80 -1.88
N LEU A 19 14.31 -14.77 -2.12
CA LEU A 19 14.30 -14.12 -3.42
C LEU A 19 15.70 -13.52 -3.65
N ASP A 20 16.45 -14.03 -4.62
CA ASP A 20 17.84 -13.62 -4.93
C ASP A 20 18.01 -12.14 -5.30
N ASN A 21 16.91 -11.38 -5.37
CA ASN A 21 16.87 -10.00 -5.86
C ASN A 21 16.24 -9.00 -4.87
N VAL A 22 16.10 -9.34 -3.59
CA VAL A 22 15.60 -8.36 -2.60
C VAL A 22 16.77 -7.51 -2.10
N HIS A 23 16.96 -6.36 -2.75
CA HIS A 23 17.84 -5.30 -2.27
C HIS A 23 17.00 -4.31 -1.47
N ILE A 24 17.20 -4.26 -0.14
CA ILE A 24 16.62 -3.19 0.68
C ILE A 24 17.41 -1.91 0.36
N LEU A 25 16.73 -0.95 -0.25
CA LEU A 25 17.32 0.33 -0.57
C LEU A 25 17.61 1.11 0.73
N SER A 26 18.80 1.68 0.83
CA SER A 26 19.09 2.69 1.86
C SER A 26 18.22 3.95 1.68
N PRO A 27 18.00 4.77 2.73
CA PRO A 27 17.29 6.04 2.61
C PRO A 27 17.85 6.96 1.50
N GLU A 28 19.17 6.98 1.33
CA GLU A 28 19.86 7.70 0.25
C GLU A 28 19.56 7.09 -1.12
N GLU A 29 19.53 5.76 -1.22
CA GLU A 29 19.14 5.07 -2.45
C GLU A 29 17.68 5.28 -2.81
N ILE A 30 16.78 5.41 -1.83
CA ILE A 30 15.36 5.71 -2.04
C ILE A 30 15.18 7.14 -2.48
N LYS A 31 15.83 8.09 -1.81
CA LYS A 31 15.85 9.48 -2.25
C LYS A 31 16.42 9.63 -3.67
N ARG A 32 17.40 8.81 -4.02
CA ARG A 32 18.03 8.76 -5.36
C ARG A 32 17.18 8.02 -6.40
N LYS A 33 16.52 6.91 -6.06
CA LYS A 33 15.77 6.05 -7.00
C LYS A 33 14.28 6.36 -7.08
N HIS A 34 13.71 6.99 -6.05
CA HIS A 34 12.30 7.39 -5.94
C HIS A 34 12.08 8.91 -5.82
N PRO A 35 12.75 9.76 -6.65
CA PRO A 35 12.48 11.19 -6.65
C PRO A 35 11.25 11.48 -7.53
N TYR A 36 10.12 10.81 -7.28
CA TYR A 36 8.96 10.82 -8.16
C TYR A 36 8.44 12.22 -8.53
N PRO A 37 8.30 13.18 -7.59
CA PRO A 37 7.97 14.55 -7.97
C PRO A 37 9.10 15.21 -8.77
N GLN A 38 10.37 14.96 -8.45
CA GLN A 38 11.47 15.61 -9.17
C GLN A 38 11.62 15.13 -10.61
N LYS A 39 11.40 13.83 -10.89
CA LYS A 39 11.42 13.31 -12.26
C LYS A 39 10.28 13.91 -13.09
N PHE A 40 9.10 14.08 -12.48
CA PHE A 40 7.98 14.75 -13.13
C PHE A 40 8.28 16.23 -13.41
N LEU A 41 8.79 16.95 -12.41
CA LEU A 41 9.16 18.36 -12.53
C LEU A 41 10.32 18.59 -13.52
N SER A 42 11.35 17.74 -13.51
CA SER A 42 12.49 17.84 -14.44
C SER A 42 12.11 17.63 -15.90
N ASN A 43 11.02 16.91 -16.14
CA ASN A 43 10.45 16.71 -17.46
C ASN A 43 9.47 17.83 -17.87
N GLY A 44 9.42 18.94 -17.12
CA GLY A 44 8.54 20.08 -17.39
C GLY A 44 7.13 19.93 -16.82
N GLY A 45 6.87 18.92 -16.00
CA GLY A 45 5.60 18.77 -15.30
C GLY A 45 5.38 19.88 -14.28
N VAL A 46 4.12 20.25 -14.05
CA VAL A 46 3.72 21.26 -13.06
C VAL A 46 2.79 20.61 -12.04
N ILE A 47 3.08 20.80 -10.74
CA ILE A 47 2.24 20.30 -9.65
C ILE A 47 1.33 21.42 -9.18
N VAL A 48 0.02 21.23 -9.34
CA VAL A 48 -1.00 22.18 -8.88
C VAL A 48 -1.82 21.53 -7.77
N LYS A 49 -1.87 22.17 -6.59
CA LYS A 49 -2.74 21.73 -5.49
C LYS A 49 -4.14 22.29 -5.69
N GLN A 50 -5.04 21.46 -6.23
CA GLN A 50 -6.41 21.86 -6.52
C GLN A 50 -7.38 20.72 -6.22
N LYS A 51 -8.58 21.07 -5.74
CA LYS A 51 -9.70 20.14 -5.60
C LYS A 51 -10.52 20.15 -6.89
N ILE A 52 -10.74 18.96 -7.49
CA ILE A 52 -11.55 18.79 -8.69
C ILE A 52 -12.89 18.17 -8.28
N GLU A 53 -13.98 18.92 -8.46
CA GLU A 53 -15.34 18.44 -8.15
C GLU A 53 -16.01 17.79 -9.37
N SER A 54 -15.61 18.15 -10.60
CA SER A 54 -16.10 17.57 -11.85
C SER A 54 -15.02 17.61 -12.94
N LEU A 55 -15.05 16.65 -13.88
CA LEU A 55 -14.17 16.70 -15.05
C LEU A 55 -14.49 17.89 -15.96
N ASP A 56 -15.73 18.39 -15.95
CA ASP A 56 -16.15 19.55 -16.75
C ASP A 56 -15.37 20.81 -16.36
N SER A 57 -15.01 20.96 -15.08
CA SER A 57 -14.23 22.10 -14.58
C SER A 57 -12.83 22.22 -15.18
N ILE A 58 -12.28 21.13 -15.72
CA ILE A 58 -10.94 21.07 -16.31
C ILE A 58 -10.94 20.62 -17.78
N GLY A 59 -12.08 20.19 -18.31
CA GLY A 59 -12.15 19.52 -19.60
C GLY A 59 -11.83 20.39 -20.82
N THR A 60 -11.88 21.72 -20.67
CA THR A 60 -11.44 22.65 -21.72
C THR A 60 -9.94 22.97 -21.65
N GLN A 61 -9.34 22.81 -20.47
CA GLN A 61 -7.94 23.17 -20.20
C GLN A 61 -6.95 22.11 -20.71
N TYR A 62 -7.39 20.86 -20.81
CA TYR A 62 -6.56 19.72 -21.19
C TYR A 62 -7.15 18.96 -22.37
N ASP A 63 -6.31 18.26 -23.13
CA ASP A 63 -6.75 17.36 -24.23
C ASP A 63 -6.97 15.93 -23.74
N CYS A 64 -6.26 15.55 -22.67
CA CYS A 64 -6.33 14.25 -22.03
C CYS A 64 -6.26 14.41 -20.51
N VAL A 65 -7.00 13.57 -19.79
CA VAL A 65 -6.97 13.50 -18.32
C VAL A 65 -6.72 12.06 -17.90
N VAL A 66 -5.80 11.85 -16.95
CA VAL A 66 -5.58 10.56 -16.30
C VAL A 66 -6.18 10.58 -14.90
N ASN A 67 -7.19 9.73 -14.64
CA ASN A 67 -7.97 9.78 -13.40
C ASN A 67 -7.41 8.86 -12.30
N CYS A 68 -6.36 9.31 -11.60
CA CYS A 68 -5.75 8.57 -10.49
C CYS A 68 -6.31 8.93 -9.10
N THR A 69 -7.62 9.17 -8.98
CA THR A 69 -8.21 9.76 -7.74
C THR A 69 -8.54 8.79 -6.59
N GLY A 70 -8.20 7.50 -6.71
CA GLY A 70 -8.51 6.50 -5.68
C GLY A 70 -10.02 6.43 -5.38
N LEU A 71 -10.39 6.36 -4.10
CA LEU A 71 -11.80 6.41 -3.66
C LEU A 71 -12.55 7.68 -4.13
N GLY A 72 -11.83 8.75 -4.50
CA GLY A 72 -12.43 9.97 -5.04
C GLY A 72 -13.19 9.78 -6.35
N ALA A 73 -12.87 8.75 -7.14
CA ALA A 73 -13.58 8.46 -8.38
C ALA A 73 -15.04 8.05 -8.17
N GLY A 74 -15.38 7.50 -7.00
CA GLY A 74 -16.78 7.23 -6.65
C GLY A 74 -17.64 8.49 -6.75
N LYS A 75 -17.09 9.65 -6.34
CA LYS A 75 -17.76 10.95 -6.51
C LYS A 75 -17.51 11.56 -7.89
N LEU A 76 -16.26 11.57 -8.36
CA LEU A 76 -15.85 12.33 -9.55
C LEU A 76 -16.42 11.77 -10.86
N VAL A 77 -16.51 10.45 -10.97
CA VAL A 77 -16.96 9.75 -12.19
C VAL A 77 -18.05 8.71 -11.93
N LYS A 78 -18.66 8.73 -10.73
CA LYS A 78 -19.76 7.84 -10.33
C LYS A 78 -19.41 6.35 -10.48
N ASP A 79 -18.21 5.96 -10.06
CA ASP A 79 -17.82 4.53 -10.06
C ASP A 79 -18.42 3.84 -8.83
N GLU A 80 -19.59 3.23 -9.02
CA GLU A 80 -20.37 2.55 -7.98
C GLU A 80 -19.74 1.23 -7.50
N ASN A 81 -18.76 0.70 -8.23
CA ASN A 81 -18.05 -0.52 -7.86
C ASN A 81 -16.95 -0.26 -6.82
N LEU A 82 -16.61 1.01 -6.56
CA LEU A 82 -15.63 1.41 -5.56
C LEU A 82 -16.20 1.38 -4.15
N HIS A 83 -15.44 0.81 -3.23
CA HIS A 83 -15.73 0.80 -1.81
C HIS A 83 -14.44 0.89 -0.98
N PRO A 84 -14.50 1.44 0.24
CA PRO A 84 -13.33 1.46 1.10
C PRO A 84 -13.07 0.08 1.68
N ILE A 85 -11.80 -0.29 1.77
CA ILE A 85 -11.34 -1.38 2.65
C ILE A 85 -10.44 -0.72 3.69
N ARG A 86 -10.98 -0.56 4.89
CA ARG A 86 -10.27 0.06 6.01
C ARG A 86 -9.17 -0.89 6.50
N GLY A 87 -7.98 -0.34 6.66
CA GLY A 87 -6.86 -1.03 7.30
C GLY A 87 -6.28 -0.17 8.41
N GLN A 88 -6.16 -0.76 9.60
CA GLN A 88 -5.39 -0.17 10.70
C GLN A 88 -4.02 -0.82 10.79
N ILE A 89 -2.98 0.00 11.01
CA ILE A 89 -1.59 -0.43 11.18
C ILE A 89 -0.95 0.29 12.38
N ILE A 90 0.17 -0.24 12.85
CA ILE A 90 1.04 0.34 13.87
C ILE A 90 2.44 0.48 13.28
N ARG A 91 3.06 1.65 13.46
CA ARG A 91 4.48 1.85 13.15
C ARG A 91 5.28 1.65 14.43
N VAL A 92 6.31 0.83 14.38
CA VAL A 92 7.21 0.58 15.51
C VAL A 92 8.66 0.81 15.13
N ARG A 93 9.47 1.28 16.07
CA ARG A 93 10.92 1.35 15.95
C ARG A 93 11.50 0.04 16.45
N CYS A 94 11.99 -0.79 15.53
CA CYS A 94 12.43 -2.13 15.87
C CYS A 94 13.67 -2.55 15.07
N PRO A 95 14.87 -2.04 15.41
CA PRO A 95 16.09 -2.37 14.66
C PRO A 95 16.44 -3.86 14.65
N ALA A 96 15.95 -4.63 15.64
CA ALA A 96 16.18 -6.07 15.74
C ALA A 96 15.42 -6.89 14.68
N VAL A 97 14.33 -6.37 14.12
CA VAL A 97 13.55 -7.07 13.09
C VAL A 97 14.17 -6.78 11.73
N LYS A 98 14.71 -7.83 11.10
CA LYS A 98 15.41 -7.77 9.80
C LYS A 98 14.67 -8.49 8.67
N HIS A 99 13.54 -9.12 8.98
CA HIS A 99 12.75 -9.91 8.06
C HIS A 99 11.29 -9.45 8.10
N PHE A 100 10.60 -9.60 6.97
CA PHE A 100 9.16 -9.47 6.94
C PHE A 100 8.50 -10.79 7.40
N PHE A 101 7.27 -10.70 7.87
CA PHE A 101 6.42 -11.83 8.22
C PHE A 101 5.01 -11.56 7.70
N ILE A 102 4.34 -12.58 7.17
CA ILE A 102 2.95 -12.48 6.69
C ILE A 102 2.25 -13.79 7.07
N ASP A 103 1.11 -13.68 7.74
CA ASP A 103 0.13 -14.74 7.92
C ASP A 103 -1.26 -14.28 7.44
N ASP A 104 -2.30 -15.10 7.62
CA ASP A 104 -3.67 -14.82 7.17
C ASP A 104 -4.32 -13.58 7.82
N SER A 105 -3.81 -13.14 8.97
CA SER A 105 -4.42 -12.17 9.88
C SER A 105 -3.48 -11.04 10.32
N SER A 106 -2.17 -11.20 10.12
CA SER A 106 -1.12 -10.31 10.61
C SER A 106 0.06 -10.26 9.63
N TYR A 107 0.73 -9.12 9.60
CA TYR A 107 1.96 -8.93 8.84
C TYR A 107 2.90 -7.96 9.54
N VAL A 108 4.19 -8.25 9.43
CA VAL A 108 5.31 -7.41 9.83
C VAL A 108 6.04 -7.04 8.55
N LEU A 109 5.98 -5.78 8.15
CA LEU A 109 6.65 -5.29 6.94
C LEU A 109 7.75 -4.31 7.32
N LEU A 110 8.93 -4.48 6.73
CA LEU A 110 10.03 -3.54 6.87
C LEU A 110 9.73 -2.28 6.05
N ASN A 111 10.02 -1.12 6.62
CA ASN A 111 9.99 0.17 5.96
C ASN A 111 11.27 0.93 6.33
N ASP A 112 11.59 2.00 5.60
CA ASP A 112 12.91 2.65 5.66
C ASP A 112 13.33 3.08 7.08
N ASP A 113 12.38 3.61 7.85
CA ASP A 113 12.62 4.21 9.17
C ASP A 113 11.94 3.44 10.31
N CYS A 114 11.16 2.40 9.99
CA CYS A 114 10.30 1.70 10.95
C CYS A 114 9.91 0.31 10.46
N VAL A 115 9.28 -0.45 11.35
CA VAL A 115 8.57 -1.68 11.01
C VAL A 115 7.07 -1.40 11.09
N ILE A 116 6.34 -1.84 10.07
CA ILE A 116 4.89 -1.74 9.97
C ILE A 116 4.28 -3.05 10.47
N LEU A 117 3.47 -2.95 11.51
CA LEU A 117 2.62 -4.04 11.98
C LEU A 117 1.23 -3.80 11.43
N GLY A 118 0.73 -4.73 10.65
CA GLY A 118 -0.67 -4.74 10.28
C GLY A 118 -1.24 -6.16 10.35
N GLY A 119 -2.47 -6.35 9.92
CA GLY A 119 -3.45 -5.29 9.77
C GLY A 119 -4.82 -5.82 9.37
N THR A 120 -5.82 -4.97 9.54
CA THR A 120 -7.22 -5.28 9.22
C THR A 120 -7.56 -5.02 7.76
N ALA A 121 -8.71 -5.57 7.34
CA ALA A 121 -9.29 -5.40 6.01
C ALA A 121 -10.82 -5.27 6.12
N ASP A 122 -11.28 -4.22 6.81
CA ASP A 122 -12.69 -4.03 7.11
C ASP A 122 -13.39 -3.41 5.88
N LYS A 123 -14.12 -4.24 5.13
CA LYS A 123 -14.84 -3.82 3.91
C LYS A 123 -15.96 -2.83 4.25
N ASN A 124 -16.20 -1.88 3.34
CA ASN A 124 -17.25 -0.86 3.43
C ASN A 124 -17.16 0.06 4.66
N CYS A 125 -16.03 0.05 5.38
CA CYS A 125 -15.83 0.91 6.53
C CYS A 125 -15.15 2.22 6.13
N TRP A 126 -15.84 3.34 6.32
CA TRP A 126 -15.30 4.69 6.05
C TRP A 126 -14.63 5.33 7.27
N ASN A 127 -14.71 4.71 8.44
CA ASN A 127 -14.20 5.29 9.68
C ASN A 127 -12.66 5.34 9.68
N THR A 128 -12.11 6.54 9.72
CA THR A 128 -10.65 6.78 9.77
C THR A 128 -10.12 6.92 11.19
N ALA A 129 -10.97 6.81 12.22
CA ALA A 129 -10.53 6.83 13.61
C ALA A 129 -9.77 5.54 13.98
N VAL A 130 -8.71 5.71 14.77
CA VAL A 130 -7.98 4.59 15.38
C VAL A 130 -8.88 3.92 16.41
N ASN A 131 -8.96 2.60 16.36
CA ASN A 131 -9.63 1.78 17.35
C ASN A 131 -8.58 1.16 18.30
N PRO A 132 -8.57 1.48 19.61
CA PRO A 132 -7.57 0.99 20.56
C PRO A 132 -7.55 -0.54 20.72
N GLU A 133 -8.70 -1.19 20.73
CA GLU A 133 -8.79 -2.66 20.85
C GLU A 133 -8.16 -3.35 19.62
N THR A 134 -8.41 -2.80 18.43
CA THR A 134 -7.78 -3.27 17.19
C THR A 134 -6.27 -3.08 17.24
N ALA A 135 -5.78 -1.97 17.81
CA ALA A 135 -4.35 -1.74 17.97
C ALA A 135 -3.72 -2.79 18.91
N GLN A 136 -4.35 -3.07 20.06
CA GLN A 136 -3.89 -4.09 20.98
C GLN A 136 -3.85 -5.48 20.31
N ARG A 137 -4.89 -5.84 19.56
CA ARG A 137 -4.94 -7.11 18.83
C ARG A 137 -3.83 -7.23 17.77
N ILE A 138 -3.59 -6.18 16.99
CA ILE A 138 -2.50 -6.15 16.00
C ILE A 138 -1.17 -6.34 16.70
N LEU A 139 -0.91 -5.60 17.78
CA LEU A 139 0.35 -5.67 18.50
C LEU A 139 0.58 -7.07 19.09
N HIS A 140 -0.43 -7.64 19.76
CA HIS A 140 -0.37 -8.96 20.38
C HIS A 140 -0.06 -10.05 19.36
N ALA A 141 -0.87 -10.14 18.29
CA ALA A 141 -0.69 -11.17 17.25
C ALA A 141 0.70 -11.10 16.62
N ASN A 142 1.17 -9.89 16.29
CA ASN A 142 2.51 -9.72 15.73
C ASN A 142 3.61 -10.09 16.74
N GLN A 143 3.46 -9.77 18.03
CA GLN A 143 4.42 -10.13 19.08
C GLN A 143 4.47 -11.63 19.39
N GLU A 144 3.38 -12.36 19.15
CA GLU A 144 3.38 -13.84 19.22
C GLU A 144 4.18 -14.44 18.07
N ASN A 145 3.98 -13.93 16.86
CA ASN A 145 4.67 -14.41 15.66
C ASN A 145 6.16 -13.99 15.60
N VAL A 146 6.47 -12.78 16.06
CA VAL A 146 7.82 -12.21 16.06
C VAL A 146 8.14 -11.67 17.46
N PRO A 147 8.67 -12.52 18.36
CA PRO A 147 8.91 -12.17 19.76
C PRO A 147 9.81 -10.95 19.99
N ALA A 148 10.72 -10.65 19.05
CA ALA A 148 11.57 -9.46 19.09
C ALA A 148 10.76 -8.14 19.13
N LEU A 149 9.51 -8.14 18.68
CA LEU A 149 8.63 -6.96 18.72
C LEU A 149 8.21 -6.58 20.15
N LYS A 150 8.37 -7.45 21.15
CA LYS A 150 8.00 -7.17 22.55
C LYS A 150 8.82 -6.05 23.18
N SER A 151 10.06 -5.84 22.72
CA SER A 151 10.96 -4.78 23.21
C SER A 151 10.96 -3.54 22.32
N CYS A 152 10.09 -3.48 21.31
CA CYS A 152 10.12 -2.42 20.30
C CYS A 152 9.17 -1.26 20.65
N GLU A 153 9.61 -0.04 20.34
CA GLU A 153 8.90 1.18 20.67
C GLU A 153 7.79 1.44 19.66
N VAL A 154 6.56 1.70 20.12
CA VAL A 154 5.46 2.14 19.26
C VAL A 154 5.66 3.61 18.91
N ILE A 155 5.75 3.91 17.61
CA ILE A 155 5.91 5.27 17.09
C ILE A 155 4.54 5.93 16.89
N SER A 156 3.61 5.23 16.23
CA SER A 156 2.30 5.79 15.87
C SER A 156 1.30 4.74 15.40
N HIS A 157 0.02 5.11 15.43
CA HIS A 157 -1.10 4.32 14.91
C HIS A 157 -1.70 5.02 13.69
N HIS A 158 -2.02 4.26 12.64
CA HIS A 158 -2.56 4.81 11.40
C HIS A 158 -3.74 4.00 10.90
N VAL A 159 -4.69 4.69 10.27
CA VAL A 159 -5.82 4.07 9.56
C VAL A 159 -5.84 4.62 8.14
N GLY A 160 -5.93 3.71 7.16
CA GLY A 160 -6.04 4.04 5.75
C GLY A 160 -7.25 3.36 5.12
N LEU A 161 -7.77 3.98 4.06
CA LEU A 161 -8.86 3.41 3.25
C LEU A 161 -8.28 2.99 1.89
N ARG A 162 -8.20 1.69 1.64
CA ARG A 162 -7.78 1.16 0.34
C ARG A 162 -8.97 1.24 -0.63
N PRO A 163 -8.77 1.68 -1.89
CA PRO A 163 -9.82 1.63 -2.91
C PRO A 163 -10.07 0.18 -3.35
N GLY A 164 -11.08 -0.45 -2.75
CA GLY A 164 -11.59 -1.76 -3.14
C GLY A 164 -12.50 -1.64 -4.36
N ARG A 165 -12.33 -2.56 -5.31
CA ARG A 165 -13.15 -2.75 -6.53
C ARG A 165 -12.97 -4.20 -6.96
N SER A 166 -13.92 -4.79 -7.68
CA SER A 166 -13.77 -6.16 -8.20
C SER A 166 -12.52 -6.29 -9.07
N ASP A 167 -12.32 -5.30 -9.93
CA ASP A 167 -11.24 -5.23 -10.90
C ASP A 167 -10.65 -3.83 -10.96
N VAL A 168 -9.38 -3.72 -11.34
CA VAL A 168 -8.76 -2.43 -11.61
C VAL A 168 -9.41 -1.80 -12.86
N ARG A 169 -9.81 -0.52 -12.80
CA ARG A 169 -10.46 0.18 -13.92
C ARG A 169 -9.46 0.79 -14.91
N LEU A 170 -8.91 -0.04 -15.79
CA LEU A 170 -7.97 0.39 -16.82
C LEU A 170 -8.67 0.57 -18.18
N GLU A 171 -9.26 1.73 -18.45
CA GLU A 171 -10.00 1.96 -19.70
C GLU A 171 -9.87 3.38 -20.25
N LEU A 172 -10.15 3.51 -21.55
CA LEU A 172 -10.28 4.79 -22.25
C LEU A 172 -11.76 5.19 -22.29
N GLU A 173 -12.09 6.33 -21.72
CA GLU A 173 -13.40 6.95 -21.75
C GLU A 173 -13.34 8.25 -22.56
N ARG A 174 -14.21 8.40 -23.58
CA ARG A 174 -14.29 9.63 -24.37
C ARG A 174 -15.50 10.43 -23.92
N ARG A 175 -15.28 11.67 -23.49
CA ARG A 175 -16.34 12.61 -23.08
C ARG A 175 -16.37 13.84 -23.97
N LEU A 176 -17.56 14.39 -24.18
CA LEU A 176 -17.73 15.71 -24.79
C LEU A 176 -17.95 16.73 -23.68
N ILE A 177 -17.03 17.69 -23.56
CA ILE A 177 -17.08 18.76 -22.56
C ILE A 177 -17.03 20.09 -23.30
N SER A 178 -18.10 20.87 -23.22
CA SER A 178 -18.23 22.17 -23.91
C SER A 178 -17.87 22.14 -25.39
N GLY A 179 -18.24 21.05 -26.09
CA GLY A 179 -17.95 20.85 -27.52
C GLY A 179 -16.54 20.32 -27.83
N LYS A 180 -15.64 20.24 -26.84
CA LYS A 180 -14.31 19.62 -26.97
C LYS A 180 -14.38 18.13 -26.61
N LYS A 181 -13.73 17.27 -27.40
CA LYS A 181 -13.55 15.85 -27.04
C LYS A 181 -12.43 15.75 -26.00
N LEU A 182 -12.78 15.35 -24.79
CA LEU A 182 -11.82 14.97 -23.76
C LEU A 182 -11.64 13.45 -23.77
N SER A 183 -10.40 12.99 -23.86
CA SER A 183 -10.07 11.58 -23.61
C SER A 183 -9.64 11.42 -22.15
N ALA A 184 -10.40 10.67 -21.37
CA ALA A 184 -10.00 10.24 -20.04
C ALA A 184 -9.40 8.83 -20.15
N LEU A 185 -8.14 8.63 -19.80
CA LEU A 185 -7.53 7.30 -19.74
C LEU A 185 -7.20 6.99 -18.29
N MET A 186 -7.60 5.81 -17.83
CA MET A 186 -7.08 5.14 -16.62
C MET A 186 -7.60 5.60 -15.25
N SER A 187 -8.17 4.64 -14.54
CA SER A 187 -8.41 4.64 -13.09
C SER A 187 -7.69 3.43 -12.48
N VAL A 188 -6.46 3.61 -11.99
CA VAL A 188 -5.77 2.54 -11.25
C VAL A 188 -6.39 2.47 -9.86
N GLN A 189 -7.53 1.79 -9.75
CA GLN A 189 -8.29 1.73 -8.51
C GLN A 189 -8.82 0.32 -8.34
N GLY A 190 -8.16 -0.43 -7.46
CA GLY A 190 -8.53 -1.79 -7.11
C GLY A 190 -7.34 -2.49 -6.46
N THR A 191 -7.55 -3.04 -5.27
CA THR A 191 -6.76 -4.19 -4.81
C THR A 191 -7.52 -5.43 -5.23
N VAL A 192 -6.97 -6.24 -6.13
CA VAL A 192 -7.56 -7.54 -6.46
C VAL A 192 -7.35 -8.44 -5.25
N MET A 193 -8.44 -8.83 -4.60
CA MET A 193 -8.41 -9.90 -3.61
C MET A 193 -8.21 -11.20 -4.39
N SER A 194 -6.97 -11.65 -4.58
CA SER A 194 -6.77 -13.09 -4.73
C SER A 194 -7.14 -13.70 -3.38
N SER A 195 -8.33 -14.28 -3.28
CA SER A 195 -8.52 -15.37 -2.34
C SER A 195 -7.50 -16.42 -2.75
N LEU A 196 -6.34 -16.47 -2.07
CA LEU A 196 -5.54 -17.67 -2.12
C LEU A 196 -6.48 -18.79 -1.69
N PRO A 197 -6.63 -19.87 -2.49
CA PRO A 197 -7.47 -20.97 -2.10
C PRO A 197 -7.01 -21.41 -0.72
N THR A 198 -7.96 -21.52 0.22
CA THR A 198 -7.79 -22.23 1.48
C THR A 198 -7.56 -23.70 1.15
N GLN A 199 -6.37 -24.04 0.65
CA GLN A 199 -5.86 -25.38 0.82
C GLN A 199 -5.40 -25.43 2.26
N SER A 200 -6.19 -26.09 3.09
CA SER A 200 -5.75 -26.60 4.38
C SER A 200 -4.41 -27.30 4.16
N CYS A 201 -3.31 -26.64 4.53
CA CYS A 201 -2.03 -27.32 4.59
C CYS A 201 -2.13 -28.27 5.80
N PRO A 202 -2.13 -29.60 5.61
CA PRO A 202 -2.42 -30.55 6.71
C PRO A 202 -1.30 -30.59 7.76
N ASN A 203 -0.17 -29.93 7.50
CA ASN A 203 1.03 -30.03 8.30
C ASN A 203 1.35 -28.66 8.92
N LYS A 204 0.79 -28.43 10.11
CA LYS A 204 1.39 -27.52 11.10
C LYS A 204 2.72 -28.12 11.53
N HIS A 205 3.80 -27.82 10.82
CA HIS A 205 5.14 -28.10 11.32
C HIS A 205 5.77 -26.81 11.80
N MET A 206 5.78 -26.68 13.12
CA MET A 206 6.75 -25.93 13.88
C MET A 206 8.11 -26.58 13.56
N LEU A 207 8.92 -25.95 12.70
CA LEU A 207 10.31 -26.35 12.52
C LEU A 207 11.10 -25.59 13.57
N GLN A 208 11.62 -26.34 14.56
CA GLN A 208 12.55 -25.87 15.58
C GLN A 208 13.79 -25.23 14.97
#